data_AF-A0A7Y6UCM3-F1
#
_entry.id   AF-A0A7Y6UCM3-F1
#
_cell.length_a   1.000
_cell.length_b   1.000
_cell.length_c   1.000
_cell.angle_alpha   90.00
_cell.angle_beta   90.00
_cell.angle_gamma   90.00
#
_symmetry.space_group_name_H-M   'P 1'
#
loop_
_entity.id
_entity.type
_entity.pdbx_description
1 polymer ?
#
loop_
_entity_poly.entity_id
_entity_poly.type
_entity_poly.pdbx_seq_one_letter_code
_entity_poly.pdbx_strand_id
1 'polypeptide(L)'
;MSKFYAVGDRPVAVVTSPSGSTECLVFDFVSGNLIPDRSYLSEVSGESGRDVETLTQQEFARLVAEKRVEVLHMWAERLCRATSGAAEDLLTAIGAAMKPPPLGATETRVRGGEVGLANIELELPPNTVTKADLDETFGESTKLPRTGPGAPHILSYGIDDPGQPSRCTVFASFATTPEGTSSVKSVMLRLDRAR
;
A
#
# COMPACT_ATOMS: atom_id res chain seq x y z
N MET A 1 1.79 -25.84 6.18
CA MET A 1 1.54 -25.73 4.72
C MET A 1 0.61 -24.54 4.50
N SER A 2 0.84 -23.75 3.46
CA SER A 2 0.01 -22.58 3.13
C SER A 2 -0.78 -22.82 1.84
N LYS A 3 -2.03 -22.38 1.80
CA LYS A 3 -2.88 -22.36 0.60
C LYS A 3 -3.35 -20.92 0.37
N PHE A 4 -3.45 -20.51 -0.89
CA PHE A 4 -3.77 -19.14 -1.26
C PHE A 4 -4.97 -19.09 -2.18
N TYR A 5 -5.81 -18.08 -2.00
CA TYR A 5 -7.07 -17.94 -2.69
C TYR A 5 -7.35 -16.47 -3.03
N ALA A 6 -8.16 -16.26 -4.06
CA ALA A 6 -8.96 -15.05 -4.21
C ALA A 6 -10.42 -15.40 -3.91
N VAL A 7 -11.07 -14.63 -3.04
CA VAL A 7 -12.52 -14.69 -2.80
C VAL A 7 -13.12 -13.41 -3.36
N GLY A 8 -13.64 -13.47 -4.59
CA GLY A 8 -13.85 -12.29 -5.42
C GLY A 8 -12.50 -11.63 -5.77
N ASP A 9 -12.34 -10.37 -5.40
CA ASP A 9 -11.10 -9.60 -5.56
C ASP A 9 -10.18 -9.63 -4.32
N ARG A 10 -10.61 -10.32 -3.25
CA ARG A 10 -9.93 -10.28 -1.95
C ARG A 10 -8.91 -11.41 -1.80
N PRO A 11 -7.62 -11.11 -1.60
CA PRO A 11 -6.62 -12.11 -1.24
C PRO A 11 -6.93 -12.78 0.11
N VAL A 12 -6.90 -14.11 0.13
CA VAL A 12 -7.03 -14.93 1.35
C VAL A 12 -5.91 -15.98 1.40
N ALA A 13 -5.25 -16.13 2.55
CA ALA A 13 -4.25 -17.16 2.80
C ALA A 13 -4.67 -18.04 3.98
N VAL A 14 -4.65 -19.36 3.79
CA VAL A 14 -4.84 -20.33 4.86
C VAL A 14 -3.49 -20.91 5.23
N VAL A 15 -3.03 -20.65 6.45
CA VAL A 15 -1.74 -21.08 6.97
C VAL A 15 -1.99 -22.15 8.03
N THR A 16 -1.45 -23.34 7.80
CA THR A 16 -1.47 -24.43 8.80
C THR A 16 -0.10 -24.54 9.45
N SER A 17 -0.05 -24.31 10.76
CA SER A 17 1.16 -24.40 11.57
C SER A 17 1.61 -25.86 11.73
N PRO A 18 2.87 -26.09 12.17
CA PRO A 18 3.34 -27.45 12.50
C PRO A 18 2.55 -28.13 13.62
N SER A 19 1.92 -27.38 14.52
CA SER A 19 1.06 -27.92 15.58
C SER A 19 -0.35 -28.29 15.11
N GLY A 20 -0.65 -28.10 13.82
CA GLY A 20 -1.96 -28.37 13.22
C GLY A 20 -2.97 -27.24 13.38
N SER A 21 -2.58 -26.10 13.97
CA SER A 21 -3.48 -24.94 14.04
C SER A 21 -3.59 -24.26 12.69
N THR A 22 -4.82 -24.07 12.20
CA THR A 22 -5.10 -23.36 10.97
C THR A 22 -5.48 -21.90 11.27
N GLU A 23 -4.83 -20.98 10.58
CA GLU A 23 -5.16 -19.56 10.57
C GLU A 23 -5.57 -19.15 9.16
N CYS A 24 -6.57 -18.27 9.07
CA CYS A 24 -7.02 -17.68 7.81
C CYS A 24 -6.72 -16.20 7.88
N LEU A 25 -5.90 -15.74 6.95
CA LEU A 25 -5.48 -14.35 6.82
C LEU A 25 -6.18 -13.76 5.61
N VAL A 26 -6.79 -12.60 5.79
CA VAL A 26 -7.66 -11.96 4.81
C VAL A 26 -7.16 -10.55 4.58
N PHE A 27 -7.12 -10.11 3.31
CA PHE A 27 -6.71 -8.75 3.00
C PHE A 27 -7.73 -7.74 3.52
N ASP A 28 -7.25 -6.79 4.31
CA ASP A 28 -8.02 -5.66 4.81
C ASP A 28 -7.80 -4.43 3.92
N PHE A 29 -8.86 -3.96 3.27
CA PHE A 29 -8.81 -2.81 2.36
C PHE A 29 -8.67 -1.47 3.09
N VAL A 30 -8.77 -1.43 4.42
CA VAL A 30 -8.49 -0.20 5.17
C VAL A 30 -7.00 -0.05 5.44
N SER A 31 -6.36 -1.08 5.99
CA SER A 31 -4.94 -1.06 6.36
C SER A 31 -4.00 -1.56 5.27
N GLY A 32 -4.47 -2.32 4.27
CA GLY A 32 -3.63 -3.00 3.29
C GLY A 32 -2.81 -4.17 3.84
N ASN A 33 -3.18 -4.67 5.03
CA ASN A 33 -2.56 -5.81 5.69
C ASN A 33 -3.39 -7.09 5.51
N LEU A 34 -2.74 -8.23 5.67
CA LEU A 34 -3.41 -9.52 5.86
C LEU A 34 -3.72 -9.69 7.35
N ILE A 35 -4.99 -9.71 7.72
CA ILE A 35 -5.45 -9.82 9.12
C ILE A 35 -6.12 -11.18 9.39
N PRO A 36 -6.04 -11.72 10.61
CA PRO A 36 -6.72 -12.96 10.93
C PRO A 36 -8.25 -12.81 10.89
N ASP A 37 -8.92 -13.61 10.07
CA ASP A 37 -10.38 -13.73 10.03
C ASP A 37 -10.79 -15.17 9.71
N ARG A 38 -11.29 -15.88 10.73
CA ARG A 38 -11.68 -17.27 10.62
C ARG A 38 -13.01 -17.48 9.89
N SER A 39 -13.83 -16.46 9.70
CA SER A 39 -15.11 -16.60 8.99
C SER A 39 -14.90 -17.08 7.55
N TYR A 40 -13.82 -16.61 6.92
CA TYR A 40 -13.39 -17.00 5.57
C TYR A 40 -12.96 -18.46 5.43
N LEU A 41 -12.70 -19.19 6.53
CA LEU A 41 -12.41 -20.62 6.44
C LEU A 41 -13.57 -21.39 5.82
N SER A 42 -14.82 -21.02 6.13
CA SER A 42 -15.99 -21.68 5.57
C SER A 42 -16.12 -21.45 4.06
N GLU A 43 -15.80 -20.24 3.60
CA GLU A 43 -15.81 -19.85 2.19
C GLU A 43 -14.79 -20.62 1.36
N VAL A 44 -13.55 -20.75 1.86
CA VAL A 44 -12.46 -21.40 1.11
C VAL A 44 -12.34 -22.92 1.30
N SER A 45 -13.09 -23.48 2.26
CA SER A 45 -13.10 -24.93 2.53
C SER A 45 -14.26 -25.68 1.87
N GLY A 46 -15.32 -24.97 1.45
CA GLY A 46 -16.40 -25.54 0.65
C GLY A 46 -16.07 -25.48 -0.85
N GLU A 47 -16.28 -26.57 -1.59
CA GLU A 47 -16.14 -26.64 -3.06
C GLU A 47 -17.20 -25.79 -3.82
N SER A 48 -17.91 -24.88 -3.15
CA SER A 48 -19.20 -24.34 -3.61
C SER A 48 -19.37 -22.83 -3.49
N GLY A 49 -18.33 -22.08 -3.10
CA GLY A 49 -18.33 -20.62 -3.26
C GLY A 49 -18.15 -20.27 -4.74
N ARG A 50 -19.15 -19.65 -5.40
CA ARG A 50 -19.11 -19.32 -6.84
C ARG A 50 -17.95 -18.39 -7.25
N ASP A 51 -17.28 -17.77 -6.28
CA ASP A 51 -16.27 -16.73 -6.51
C ASP A 51 -14.92 -17.05 -5.80
N VAL A 52 -14.59 -18.33 -5.58
CA VAL A 52 -13.31 -18.72 -4.96
C VAL A 52 -12.35 -19.31 -5.99
N GLU A 53 -11.22 -18.65 -6.21
CA GLU A 53 -10.13 -19.10 -7.07
C GLU A 53 -8.93 -19.55 -6.22
N THR A 54 -8.32 -20.68 -6.56
CA THR A 54 -7.07 -21.12 -5.93
C THR A 54 -5.88 -20.49 -6.65
N LEU A 55 -4.98 -19.87 -5.90
CA LEU A 55 -3.82 -19.18 -6.43
C LEU A 55 -2.52 -19.90 -6.08
N THR A 56 -1.52 -19.78 -6.96
CA THR A 56 -0.12 -20.01 -6.57
C THR A 56 0.34 -18.93 -5.59
N GLN A 57 1.44 -19.20 -4.89
CA GLN A 57 2.05 -18.19 -4.00
C GLN A 57 2.44 -16.91 -4.76
N GLN A 58 2.88 -17.03 -6.01
CA GLN A 58 3.29 -15.90 -6.83
C GLN A 58 2.09 -15.06 -7.26
N GLU A 59 1.00 -15.68 -7.70
CA GLU A 59 -0.24 -15.00 -8.05
C GLU A 59 -0.85 -14.28 -6.85
N PHE A 60 -0.85 -14.93 -5.68
CA PHE A 60 -1.29 -14.32 -4.43
C PHE A 60 -0.45 -13.11 -4.05
N ALA A 61 0.88 -13.21 -4.11
CA ALA A 61 1.78 -12.10 -3.82
C ALA A 61 1.55 -10.91 -4.78
N ARG A 62 1.33 -11.19 -6.06
CA ARG A 62 1.01 -10.17 -7.07
C ARG A 62 -0.33 -9.49 -6.76
N LEU A 63 -1.37 -10.25 -6.47
CA LEU A 63 -2.69 -9.70 -6.12
C LEU A 63 -2.62 -8.86 -4.83
N VAL A 64 -1.88 -9.31 -3.81
CA VAL A 64 -1.67 -8.51 -2.59
C VAL A 64 -0.93 -7.21 -2.88
N ALA A 65 0.08 -7.23 -3.76
CA ALA A 65 0.80 -6.01 -4.16
C ALA A 65 -0.14 -5.03 -4.88
N GLU A 66 -0.92 -5.50 -5.85
CA GLU A 66 -1.95 -4.73 -6.55
C GLU A 66 -2.92 -4.06 -5.56
N LYS A 67 -3.51 -4.84 -4.63
CA LYS A 67 -4.45 -4.29 -3.64
C LYS A 67 -3.79 -3.31 -2.67
N ARG A 68 -2.50 -3.44 -2.36
CA ARG A 68 -1.78 -2.43 -1.57
C ARG A 68 -1.62 -1.12 -2.32
N VAL A 69 -1.36 -1.16 -3.63
CA VAL A 69 -1.26 0.07 -4.42
C VAL A 69 -2.63 0.74 -4.56
N GLU A 70 -3.71 -0.02 -4.70
CA GLU A 70 -5.08 0.53 -4.66
C GLU A 70 -5.38 1.26 -3.34
N VAL A 71 -5.02 0.66 -2.20
CA VAL A 71 -5.18 1.32 -0.89
C VAL A 71 -4.31 2.57 -0.78
N LEU A 72 -3.08 2.52 -1.30
CA LEU A 72 -2.18 3.68 -1.33
C LEU A 72 -2.76 4.82 -2.18
N HIS A 73 -3.35 4.49 -3.34
CA HIS A 73 -4.01 5.46 -4.22
C HIS A 73 -5.20 6.11 -3.52
N MET A 74 -6.08 5.30 -2.91
CA MET A 74 -7.20 5.79 -2.10
C MET A 74 -6.71 6.73 -0.97
N TRP A 75 -5.61 6.39 -0.29
CA TRP A 75 -5.05 7.25 0.75
C TRP A 75 -4.52 8.57 0.19
N ALA A 76 -3.86 8.54 -0.97
CA ALA A 76 -3.39 9.75 -1.63
C ALA A 76 -4.56 10.68 -2.00
N GLU A 77 -5.64 10.15 -2.58
CA GLU A 77 -6.85 10.91 -2.90
C GLU A 77 -7.51 11.49 -1.64
N ARG A 78 -7.63 10.69 -0.58
CA ARG A 78 -8.19 11.16 0.70
C ARG A 78 -7.34 12.26 1.33
N LEU A 79 -6.01 12.16 1.23
CA LEU A 79 -5.12 13.19 1.75
C LEU A 79 -5.30 14.53 1.03
N CYS A 80 -5.67 14.56 -0.25
CA CYS A 80 -6.04 15.82 -0.93
C CYS A 80 -7.16 16.59 -0.19
N ARG A 81 -8.00 15.86 0.57
CA ARG A 81 -9.13 16.39 1.36
C ARG A 81 -8.78 16.70 2.82
N ALA A 82 -7.53 16.51 3.23
CA ALA A 82 -7.10 16.83 4.58
C ALA A 82 -7.32 18.33 4.87
N THR A 83 -7.89 18.63 6.04
CA THR A 83 -8.25 20.00 6.44
C THR A 83 -7.03 20.88 6.71
N SER A 84 -5.91 20.27 7.12
CA SER A 84 -4.63 20.94 7.30
C SER A 84 -3.46 19.94 7.17
N GLY A 85 -2.24 20.44 7.33
CA GLY A 85 -1.05 19.60 7.45
C GLY A 85 -0.78 19.06 8.86
N ALA A 86 -1.67 19.28 9.83
CA ALA A 86 -1.54 18.70 11.17
C ALA A 86 -1.58 17.17 11.10
N ALA A 87 -0.78 16.49 11.94
CA ALA A 87 -0.67 15.03 11.90
C ALA A 87 -2.02 14.32 12.15
N GLU A 88 -2.85 14.89 13.02
CA GLU A 88 -4.20 14.37 13.31
C GLU A 88 -5.14 14.46 12.10
N ASP A 89 -5.03 15.54 11.31
CA ASP A 89 -5.82 15.74 10.11
C ASP A 89 -5.39 14.78 9.00
N LEU A 90 -4.09 14.51 8.86
CA LEU A 90 -3.58 13.50 7.93
C LEU A 90 -4.13 12.11 8.27
N LEU A 91 -4.07 11.73 9.55
CA LEU A 91 -4.57 10.45 10.05
C LEU A 91 -6.08 10.30 9.88
N THR A 92 -6.81 11.37 10.19
CA THR A 92 -8.27 11.43 10.01
C THR A 92 -8.64 11.28 8.53
N ALA A 93 -7.90 11.94 7.64
CA ALA A 93 -8.14 11.86 6.20
C ALA A 93 -7.97 10.43 5.67
N ILE A 94 -6.87 9.74 6.00
CA ILE A 94 -6.65 8.37 5.51
C ILE A 94 -7.59 7.35 6.17
N GLY A 95 -7.95 7.57 7.44
CA GLY A 95 -8.88 6.72 8.19
C GLY A 95 -8.32 5.34 8.57
N ALA A 96 -6.99 5.19 8.65
CA ALA A 96 -6.32 3.94 8.99
C ALA A 96 -5.45 4.05 10.24
N ALA A 97 -5.32 2.95 10.98
CA ALA A 97 -4.41 2.86 12.11
C ALA A 97 -2.96 2.71 11.62
N MET A 98 -2.01 3.42 12.26
CA MET A 98 -0.57 3.32 11.95
C MET A 98 0.16 2.23 12.76
N LYS A 99 -0.56 1.57 13.69
CA LYS A 99 -0.04 0.47 14.52
C LYS A 99 -1.05 -0.68 14.49
N PRO A 100 -0.68 -1.87 13.97
CA PRO A 100 0.60 -2.18 13.32
C PRO A 100 0.84 -1.34 12.05
N PRO A 101 2.08 -1.23 11.54
CA PRO A 101 2.35 -0.55 10.28
C PRO A 101 1.44 -1.11 9.16
N PRO A 102 0.78 -0.24 8.38
CA PRO A 102 -0.13 -0.63 7.32
C PRO A 102 0.62 -1.00 6.03
N LEU A 103 -0.09 -1.52 5.05
CA LEU A 103 0.40 -1.81 3.69
C LEU A 103 1.58 -2.79 3.64
N GLY A 104 1.70 -3.64 4.66
CA GLY A 104 2.84 -4.54 4.83
C GLY A 104 4.15 -3.83 5.17
N ALA A 105 4.11 -2.56 5.56
CA ALA A 105 5.27 -1.79 5.95
C ALA A 105 5.94 -2.39 7.21
N THR A 106 7.24 -2.15 7.36
CA THR A 106 7.97 -2.44 8.60
C THR A 106 7.94 -1.27 9.57
N GLU A 107 7.80 -0.05 9.06
CA GLU A 107 7.71 1.17 9.86
C GLU A 107 6.78 2.19 9.19
N THR A 108 6.16 3.03 10.02
CA THR A 108 5.35 4.15 9.57
C THR A 108 5.66 5.39 10.39
N ARG A 109 5.88 6.50 9.70
CA ARG A 109 6.16 7.80 10.32
C ARG A 109 5.15 8.81 9.79
N VAL A 110 4.55 9.57 10.71
CA VAL A 110 3.65 10.66 10.36
C VAL A 110 4.31 11.95 10.80
N ARG A 111 4.51 12.86 9.85
CA ARG A 111 5.06 14.18 10.11
C ARG A 111 4.01 15.22 9.79
N GLY A 112 3.41 15.80 10.83
CA GLY A 112 2.61 17.02 10.68
C GLY A 112 3.48 18.25 10.41
N GLY A 113 2.87 19.30 9.89
CA GLY A 113 3.54 20.57 9.61
C GLY A 113 2.73 21.44 8.65
N GLU A 114 3.38 22.41 8.02
CA GLU A 114 2.77 23.20 6.96
C GLU A 114 2.47 22.33 5.72
N VAL A 115 1.42 22.68 4.97
CA VAL A 115 1.16 22.10 3.65
C VAL A 115 2.40 22.31 2.76
N GLY A 116 2.89 21.23 2.15
CA GLY A 116 4.17 21.15 1.45
C GLY A 116 5.28 20.44 2.24
N LEU A 117 5.09 20.25 3.56
CA LEU A 117 6.01 19.52 4.45
C LEU A 117 5.32 18.36 5.17
N ALA A 118 4.01 18.44 5.39
CA ALA A 118 3.21 17.41 6.03
C ALA A 118 3.17 16.11 5.20
N ASN A 119 3.52 14.97 5.80
CA ASN A 119 3.61 13.69 5.10
C ASN A 119 3.40 12.46 5.99
N ILE A 120 3.10 11.34 5.33
CA ILE A 120 3.11 9.98 5.88
C ILE A 120 4.15 9.18 5.09
N GLU A 121 5.11 8.58 5.79
CA GLU A 121 6.15 7.75 5.20
C GLU A 121 6.04 6.30 5.69
N LEU A 122 6.18 5.36 4.76
CA LEU A 122 6.11 3.92 4.95
C LEU A 122 7.42 3.30 4.49
N GLU A 123 8.09 2.57 5.37
CA GLU A 123 9.24 1.73 4.98
C GLU A 123 8.73 0.34 4.60
N LEU A 124 9.06 -0.11 3.38
CA LEU A 124 8.54 -1.34 2.82
C LEU A 124 9.62 -2.42 2.77
N PRO A 125 9.32 -3.67 3.18
CA PRO A 125 10.21 -4.77 2.90
C PRO A 125 10.27 -5.04 1.39
N PRO A 126 11.36 -5.68 0.90
CA PRO A 126 11.49 -6.04 -0.52
C PRO A 126 10.27 -6.82 -1.04
N ASN A 127 9.93 -6.61 -2.31
CA ASN A 127 8.81 -7.25 -3.00
C ASN A 127 7.41 -6.98 -2.40
N THR A 128 7.26 -5.92 -1.61
CA THR A 128 5.94 -5.47 -1.12
C THR A 128 5.12 -4.83 -2.23
N VAL A 129 5.76 -3.93 -2.98
CA VAL A 129 5.26 -3.21 -4.15
C VAL A 129 6.47 -2.94 -5.07
N THR A 130 6.27 -2.98 -6.38
CA THR A 130 7.28 -2.69 -7.41
C THR A 130 6.99 -1.36 -8.11
N LYS A 131 7.97 -0.88 -8.89
CA LYS A 131 7.77 0.30 -9.74
C LYS A 131 6.62 0.10 -10.74
N ALA A 132 6.52 -1.09 -11.35
CA ALA A 132 5.47 -1.41 -12.32
C ALA A 132 4.08 -1.31 -11.68
N ASP A 133 3.90 -1.83 -10.47
CA ASP A 133 2.62 -1.74 -9.76
C ASP A 133 2.22 -0.27 -9.51
N LEU A 134 3.19 0.59 -9.16
CA LEU A 134 2.97 2.03 -9.01
C LEU A 134 2.62 2.70 -10.34
N ASP A 135 3.37 2.43 -11.42
CA ASP A 135 3.12 3.03 -12.73
C ASP A 135 1.75 2.62 -13.31
N GLU A 136 1.32 1.38 -13.08
CA GLU A 136 0.02 0.87 -13.51
C GLU A 136 -1.13 1.63 -12.84
N THR A 137 -0.99 1.94 -11.54
CA THR A 137 -2.05 2.62 -10.77
C THR A 137 -2.00 4.14 -10.89
N PHE A 138 -0.80 4.72 -10.78
CA PHE A 138 -0.60 6.17 -10.70
C PHE A 138 -0.24 6.82 -12.03
N GLY A 139 0.05 6.04 -13.07
CA GLY A 139 0.47 6.54 -14.38
C GLY A 139 1.93 7.01 -14.41
N GLU A 140 2.19 8.06 -15.19
CA GLU A 140 3.55 8.51 -15.48
C GLU A 140 4.24 9.14 -14.26
N SER A 141 5.40 8.58 -13.90
CA SER A 141 6.23 9.09 -12.82
C SER A 141 7.19 10.20 -13.29
N THR A 142 7.43 11.22 -12.46
CA THR A 142 8.54 12.18 -12.64
C THR A 142 9.74 11.79 -11.80
N LYS A 143 10.92 11.66 -12.44
CA LYS A 143 12.19 11.40 -11.75
C LYS A 143 12.74 12.68 -11.11
N LEU A 144 13.04 12.63 -9.81
CA LEU A 144 13.66 13.75 -9.10
C LEU A 144 15.19 13.76 -9.22
N PRO A 145 15.83 14.94 -9.19
CA PRO A 145 17.28 15.05 -9.12
C PRO A 145 17.85 14.36 -7.89
N ARG A 146 19.01 13.73 -8.04
CA ARG A 146 19.76 13.17 -6.91
C ARG A 146 20.65 14.23 -6.30
N THR A 147 20.72 14.27 -4.97
CA THR A 147 21.53 15.24 -4.20
C THR A 147 23.00 14.83 -4.05
N GLY A 148 23.36 13.60 -4.45
CA GLY A 148 24.74 13.16 -4.46
C GLY A 148 24.91 11.65 -4.72
N PRO A 149 26.16 11.17 -4.77
CA PRO A 149 26.47 9.74 -4.81
C PRO A 149 25.86 9.02 -3.60
N GLY A 150 25.19 7.89 -3.84
CA GLY A 150 24.54 7.10 -2.78
C GLY A 150 23.16 7.60 -2.33
N ALA A 151 22.73 8.80 -2.74
CA ALA A 151 21.36 9.25 -2.51
C ALA A 151 20.36 8.33 -3.24
N PRO A 152 19.20 8.02 -2.63
CA PRO A 152 18.21 7.13 -3.24
C PRO A 152 17.71 7.69 -4.57
N HIS A 153 17.22 6.79 -5.42
CA HIS A 153 16.49 7.18 -6.61
C HIS A 153 15.04 7.44 -6.22
N ILE A 154 14.54 8.64 -6.47
CA ILE A 154 13.17 9.01 -6.10
C ILE A 154 12.36 9.28 -7.36
N LEU A 155 11.20 8.63 -7.44
CA LEU A 155 10.15 8.94 -8.40
C LEU A 155 9.02 9.65 -7.66
N SER A 156 8.33 10.54 -8.36
CA SER A 156 7.17 11.26 -7.85
C SER A 156 5.96 11.06 -8.75
N TYR A 157 4.79 10.84 -8.15
CA TYR A 157 3.51 10.69 -8.81
C TYR A 157 2.57 11.76 -8.24
N GLY A 158 1.98 12.58 -9.11
CA GLY A 158 1.08 13.66 -8.69
C GLY A 158 -0.37 13.16 -8.69
N ILE A 159 -1.07 13.37 -7.58
CA ILE A 159 -2.47 13.01 -7.40
C ILE A 159 -3.26 14.28 -7.13
N ASP A 160 -4.15 14.61 -8.06
CA ASP A 160 -5.04 15.75 -7.98
C ASP A 160 -6.47 15.23 -7.80
N ASP A 161 -7.19 15.74 -6.79
CA ASP A 161 -8.63 15.52 -6.62
C ASP A 161 -9.35 16.84 -6.99
N PRO A 162 -10.06 16.92 -8.13
CA PRO A 162 -10.62 18.16 -8.62
C PRO A 162 -11.49 18.89 -7.58
N GLY A 163 -11.19 20.18 -7.39
CA GLY A 163 -11.93 21.04 -6.45
C GLY A 163 -11.42 21.01 -5.01
N GLN A 164 -10.38 20.21 -4.71
CA GLN A 164 -9.75 20.24 -3.39
C GLN A 164 -8.71 21.37 -3.26
N PRO A 165 -8.53 21.94 -2.05
CA PRO A 165 -7.56 23.02 -1.81
C PRO A 165 -6.10 22.54 -1.80
N SER A 166 -5.90 21.23 -1.72
CA SER A 166 -4.60 20.58 -1.66
C SER A 166 -4.54 19.43 -2.67
N ARG A 167 -3.33 18.98 -2.96
CA ARG A 167 -3.05 17.79 -3.75
C ARG A 167 -2.11 16.88 -2.99
N CYS A 168 -1.99 15.61 -3.40
CA CYS A 168 -1.04 14.68 -2.81
C CYS A 168 0.06 14.34 -3.81
N THR A 169 1.32 14.40 -3.40
CA THR A 169 2.42 13.82 -4.18
C THR A 169 2.90 12.54 -3.50
N VAL A 170 2.91 11.44 -4.25
CA VAL A 170 3.48 10.16 -3.81
C VAL A 170 4.93 10.09 -4.25
N PHE A 171 5.86 9.95 -3.31
CA PHE A 171 7.27 9.74 -3.58
C PHE A 171 7.64 8.28 -3.32
N ALA A 172 8.20 7.60 -4.32
CA ALA A 172 8.71 6.25 -4.19
C ALA A 172 10.24 6.25 -4.23
N SER A 173 10.86 5.64 -3.21
CA SER A 173 12.31 5.57 -3.06
C SER A 173 12.84 4.19 -3.47
N PHE A 174 13.94 4.16 -4.22
CA PHE A 174 14.58 2.96 -4.73
C PHE A 174 16.08 2.96 -4.42
N ALA A 175 16.63 1.75 -4.19
CA ALA A 175 18.04 1.56 -3.88
C ALA A 175 18.97 1.84 -5.08
N THR A 176 18.49 1.50 -6.27
CA THR A 176 19.19 1.57 -7.56
C THR A 176 18.33 2.31 -8.57
N THR A 177 18.85 2.56 -9.77
CA THR A 177 18.03 3.09 -10.87
C THR A 177 16.81 2.19 -11.06
N PRO A 178 15.58 2.74 -10.98
CA PRO A 178 14.38 1.93 -10.98
C PRO A 178 14.01 1.46 -12.39
N GLU A 179 13.78 0.16 -12.50
CA GLU A 179 13.16 -0.57 -13.62
C GLU A 179 11.79 -1.13 -13.17
N GLY A 180 10.99 -1.68 -14.08
CA GLY A 180 9.62 -2.13 -13.76
C GLY A 180 9.52 -3.07 -12.55
N THR A 181 10.42 -4.05 -12.45
CA THR A 181 10.43 -5.03 -11.34
C THR A 181 11.17 -4.54 -10.08
N SER A 182 11.67 -3.30 -10.08
CA SER A 182 12.40 -2.76 -8.93
C SER A 182 11.49 -2.62 -7.72
N SER A 183 11.89 -3.23 -6.60
CA SER A 183 11.17 -3.10 -5.32
C SER A 183 11.26 -1.67 -4.78
N VAL A 184 10.12 -1.15 -4.34
CA VAL A 184 10.02 0.12 -3.63
C VAL A 184 10.54 -0.08 -2.20
N LYS A 185 11.47 0.79 -1.76
CA LYS A 185 12.02 0.76 -0.39
C LYS A 185 11.18 1.57 0.59
N SER A 186 10.71 2.72 0.17
CA SER A 186 9.79 3.52 0.96
C SER A 186 8.84 4.30 0.06
N VAL A 187 7.66 4.58 0.61
CA VAL A 187 6.66 5.44 0.00
C VAL A 187 6.37 6.59 0.95
N MET A 188 6.38 7.82 0.43
CA MET A 188 5.96 9.01 1.15
C MET A 188 4.75 9.63 0.45
N LEU A 189 3.64 9.77 1.18
CA LEU A 189 2.48 10.55 0.79
C LEU A 189 2.64 11.96 1.37
N ARG A 190 2.80 12.99 0.53
CA ARG A 190 2.96 14.37 1.00
C ARG A 190 1.78 15.22 0.56
N LEU A 191 1.22 15.97 1.52
CA LEU A 191 0.22 16.98 1.25
C LEU A 191 0.89 18.24 0.68
N ASP A 192 0.55 18.61 -0.54
CA ASP A 192 1.06 19.78 -1.24
C ASP A 192 -0.08 20.79 -1.49
N ARG A 193 0.27 22.06 -1.70
CA ARG A 193 -0.72 23.06 -2.13
C ARG A 193 -1.18 22.74 -3.56
N ALA A 194 -2.47 22.91 -3.81
CA ALA A 194 -2.99 22.97 -5.17
C ALA A 194 -2.31 24.12 -5.93
N ARG A 195 -2.13 23.95 -7.24
CA ARG A 195 -1.50 24.96 -8.11
C ARG A 195 -2.45 26.09 -8.46
#